data_AF-A0A3E5A4W3-F1
#
_entry.id   AF-A0A3E5A4W3-F1
#
_cell.length_a   1.000
_cell.length_b   1.000
_cell.length_c   1.000
_cell.angle_alpha   90.00
_cell.angle_beta   90.00
_cell.angle_gamma   90.00
#
_symmetry.space_group_name_H-M   'P 1'
#
loop_
_entity.id
_entity.type
_entity.pdbx_description
1 polymer ?
#
loop_
_entity_poly.entity_id
_entity_poly.type
_entity_poly.pdbx_seq_one_letter_code
_entity_poly.pdbx_strand_id
1 'polypeptide(L)'
;MKIIGTTQCCDTIAEAASLTTAGGCIYCNPPAGISSLTEAMPEKYTTYEEYARDLFQYIDSMQPQTLYIEAGITNRELLLQTCRRRFKHVDLDECRAGYRTSRRCWVIRCGQSAPAPHPNRGNMGTRGYIRWICRQEDIMNIVHIYMTDGWLEFQGYKNEKKIISVLKSGVSQERLKKMIAEYDAKQAERDKQSRRKHPRA
;
A
#
# COMPACT_ATOMS: atom_id res chain seq x y z
N MET A 1 -15.67 7.41 -9.10
CA MET A 1 -15.10 6.03 -9.14
C MET A 1 -14.62 5.63 -10.53
N LYS A 2 -13.33 5.29 -10.68
CA LYS A 2 -12.70 4.87 -11.94
C LYS A 2 -11.88 3.59 -11.73
N ILE A 3 -11.86 2.68 -12.70
CA ILE A 3 -11.12 1.41 -12.61
C ILE A 3 -9.93 1.40 -13.58
N ILE A 4 -8.77 0.94 -13.12
CA ILE A 4 -7.53 0.78 -13.90
C ILE A 4 -6.92 -0.58 -13.58
N GLY A 5 -6.95 -1.52 -14.53
CA GLY A 5 -6.56 -2.91 -14.26
C GLY A 5 -7.43 -3.50 -13.15
N THR A 6 -6.79 -3.96 -12.06
CA THR A 6 -7.48 -4.47 -10.86
C THR A 6 -7.68 -3.39 -9.78
N THR A 7 -7.34 -2.14 -10.07
CA THR A 7 -7.41 -1.03 -9.09
C THR A 7 -8.70 -0.24 -9.24
N GLN A 8 -9.42 -0.07 -8.15
CA GLN A 8 -10.58 0.80 -8.00
C GLN A 8 -10.14 2.11 -7.34
N CYS A 9 -10.17 3.20 -8.11
CA CYS A 9 -9.76 4.52 -7.65
C CYS A 9 -10.94 5.30 -7.06
N CYS A 10 -10.74 5.77 -5.84
CA CYS A 10 -11.69 6.54 -5.03
C CYS A 10 -11.17 7.96 -4.82
N ASP A 11 -12.06 8.92 -4.69
CA ASP A 11 -11.71 10.32 -4.49
C ASP A 11 -11.52 10.64 -3.00
N THR A 12 -12.09 9.82 -2.10
CA THR A 12 -12.01 10.02 -0.64
C THR A 12 -11.72 8.73 0.11
N ILE A 13 -11.18 8.86 1.33
CA ILE A 13 -11.01 7.71 2.24
C ILE A 13 -12.36 7.12 2.63
N ALA A 14 -13.40 7.95 2.81
CA ALA A 14 -14.75 7.47 3.14
C ALA A 14 -15.33 6.58 2.03
N GLU A 15 -15.14 6.95 0.75
CA GLU A 15 -15.51 6.12 -0.39
C GLU A 15 -14.71 4.81 -0.41
N ALA A 16 -13.39 4.86 -0.16
CA ALA A 16 -12.58 3.64 -0.09
C ALA A 16 -13.03 2.72 1.06
N ALA A 17 -13.37 3.28 2.22
CA ALA A 17 -13.84 2.53 3.38
C ALA A 17 -15.18 1.82 3.11
N SER A 18 -16.13 2.46 2.42
CA SER A 18 -17.42 1.84 2.10
C SER A 18 -17.31 0.68 1.10
N LEU A 19 -16.23 0.63 0.32
CA LEU A 19 -15.92 -0.42 -0.65
C LEU A 19 -15.12 -1.58 -0.05
N THR A 20 -14.67 -1.43 1.19
CA THR A 20 -13.84 -2.42 1.87
C THR A 20 -14.73 -3.43 2.58
N THR A 21 -14.51 -4.72 2.31
CA THR A 21 -15.11 -5.80 3.09
C THR A 21 -14.40 -5.92 4.43
N ALA A 22 -15.15 -6.05 5.53
CA ALA A 22 -14.59 -6.32 6.85
C ALA A 22 -13.62 -7.52 6.80
N GLY A 23 -12.49 -7.42 7.50
CA GLY A 23 -11.45 -8.45 7.50
C GLY A 23 -10.46 -8.39 6.33
N GLY A 24 -10.45 -7.31 5.53
CA GLY A 24 -9.44 -7.09 4.49
C GLY A 24 -8.06 -6.68 5.03
N CYS A 25 -7.13 -6.36 4.11
CA CYS A 25 -5.82 -5.81 4.45
C CYS A 25 -5.75 -4.33 4.06
N ILE A 26 -5.08 -3.53 4.88
CA ILE A 26 -4.77 -2.14 4.56
C ILE A 26 -3.26 -1.99 4.37
N TYR A 27 -2.87 -1.35 3.27
CA TYR A 27 -1.55 -0.78 3.12
C TYR A 27 -1.65 0.74 3.19
N CYS A 28 -0.89 1.36 4.08
CA CYS A 28 -0.90 2.79 4.28
C CYS A 28 0.53 3.34 4.15
N ASN A 29 0.71 4.35 3.30
CA ASN A 29 1.95 5.11 3.22
C ASN A 29 1.67 6.57 3.58
N PRO A 30 1.50 6.88 4.88
CA PRO A 30 1.22 8.23 5.31
C PRO A 30 2.43 9.14 5.06
N PRO A 31 2.24 10.47 4.97
CA PRO A 31 3.36 11.40 4.87
C PRO A 31 4.40 11.15 5.97
N ALA A 32 5.69 11.24 5.64
CA ALA A 32 6.78 10.82 6.52
C ALA A 32 6.97 11.69 7.79
N GLY A 33 6.21 12.79 7.91
CA GLY A 33 6.24 13.73 9.03
C GLY A 33 5.43 14.98 8.70
N ILE A 34 5.41 15.97 9.61
CA ILE A 34 4.59 17.18 9.48
C ILE A 34 4.91 17.98 8.21
N SER A 35 6.18 18.13 7.82
CA SER A 35 6.55 18.87 6.61
C SER A 35 6.00 18.23 5.34
N SER A 36 6.05 16.90 5.24
CA SER A 36 5.47 16.18 4.10
C SER A 36 3.94 16.16 4.14
N LEU A 37 3.36 16.21 5.35
CA LEU A 37 1.92 16.28 5.55
C LEU A 37 1.37 17.63 5.09
N THR A 38 1.99 18.74 5.48
CA THR A 38 1.56 20.08 5.07
C THR A 38 1.75 20.32 3.57
N GLU A 39 2.78 19.73 2.95
CA GLU A 39 2.91 19.72 1.48
C GLU A 39 1.81 18.89 0.80
N ALA A 40 1.48 17.73 1.37
CA ALA A 40 0.49 16.82 0.79
C ALA A 40 -0.96 17.28 0.99
N MET A 41 -1.24 17.95 2.09
CA MET A 41 -2.56 18.35 2.56
C MET A 41 -2.47 19.74 3.20
N PRO A 42 -2.18 20.78 2.40
CA PRO A 42 -2.05 22.14 2.93
C PRO A 42 -3.33 22.54 3.65
N GLU A 43 -3.17 23.23 4.78
CA GLU A 43 -4.25 23.83 5.59
C GLU A 43 -5.23 22.85 6.27
N LYS A 44 -5.18 21.54 5.98
CA LYS A 44 -6.08 20.56 6.60
C LYS A 44 -5.65 20.15 8.02
N TYR A 45 -4.35 20.01 8.25
CA TYR A 45 -3.80 19.54 9.52
C TYR A 45 -2.68 20.47 9.98
N THR A 46 -2.69 20.81 11.27
CA THR A 46 -1.66 21.64 11.89
C THR A 46 -0.61 20.81 12.61
N THR A 47 -1.00 19.60 13.03
CA THR A 47 -0.12 18.63 13.69
C THR A 47 -0.21 17.25 13.04
N TYR A 48 0.80 16.41 13.28
CA TYR A 48 0.78 15.04 12.76
C TYR A 48 -0.20 14.16 13.57
N GLU A 49 -0.40 14.50 14.84
CA GLU A 49 -1.33 13.86 15.76
C GLU A 49 -2.78 13.98 15.29
N GLU A 50 -3.19 15.16 14.79
CA GLU A 50 -4.51 15.36 14.17
C GLU A 50 -4.69 14.45 12.95
N TYR A 51 -3.70 14.43 12.06
CA TYR A 51 -3.72 13.55 10.89
C TYR A 51 -3.78 12.08 11.29
N ALA A 52 -2.96 11.66 12.26
CA ALA A 52 -2.93 10.27 12.73
C ALA A 52 -4.28 9.89 13.34
N ARG A 53 -4.87 10.74 14.19
CA ARG A 53 -6.20 10.49 14.76
C ARG A 53 -7.23 10.23 13.67
N ASP A 54 -7.32 11.12 12.67
CA ASP A 54 -8.31 11.01 11.61
C ASP A 54 -8.03 9.79 10.71
N LEU A 55 -6.76 9.54 10.35
CA LEU A 55 -6.34 8.34 9.61
C LEU A 55 -6.80 7.07 10.32
N PHE A 56 -6.55 6.97 11.62
CA PHE A 56 -6.90 5.78 12.39
C PHE A 56 -8.41 5.64 12.60
N GLN A 57 -9.20 6.72 12.63
CA GLN A 57 -10.66 6.61 12.61
C GLN A 57 -11.16 5.90 11.35
N TYR A 58 -10.57 6.19 10.18
CA TYR A 58 -10.90 5.47 8.94
C TYR A 58 -10.41 4.02 8.95
N ILE A 59 -9.22 3.76 9.49
CA ILE A 59 -8.72 2.39 9.65
C ILE A 59 -9.65 1.58 10.55
N ASP A 60 -10.09 2.16 11.66
CA ASP A 60 -10.98 1.51 12.63
C ASP A 60 -12.34 1.19 11.98
N SER A 61 -12.87 2.06 11.13
CA SER A 61 -14.15 1.81 10.43
C SER A 61 -14.09 0.70 9.38
N MET A 62 -12.91 0.44 8.81
CA MET A 62 -12.68 -0.64 7.84
C MET A 62 -12.48 -2.01 8.50
N GLN A 63 -12.23 -2.07 9.81
CA GLN A 63 -12.00 -3.30 10.58
C GLN A 63 -11.03 -4.28 9.88
N PRO A 64 -9.79 -3.86 9.59
CA PRO A 64 -8.84 -4.70 8.88
C PRO A 64 -8.38 -5.89 9.72
N GLN A 65 -8.18 -7.04 9.06
CA GLN A 65 -7.51 -8.18 9.68
C GLN A 65 -6.00 -7.95 9.79
N THR A 66 -5.43 -7.31 8.76
CA THR A 66 -4.01 -6.93 8.71
C THR A 66 -3.83 -5.48 8.27
N LEU A 67 -2.88 -4.78 8.89
CA LEU A 67 -2.48 -3.42 8.54
C LEU A 67 -0.96 -3.35 8.39
N TYR A 68 -0.52 -2.81 7.26
CA TYR A 68 0.86 -2.46 6.98
C TYR A 68 0.94 -0.94 6.83
N ILE A 69 1.65 -0.26 7.73
CA ILE A 69 1.80 1.19 7.69
C ILE A 69 3.27 1.60 7.62
N GLU A 70 3.64 2.32 6.55
CA GLU A 70 4.97 2.91 6.44
C GLU A 70 5.14 4.03 7.46
N ALA A 71 6.33 4.15 8.03
CA ALA A 71 6.70 5.22 8.94
C ALA A 71 8.09 5.77 8.62
N GLY A 72 8.22 7.08 8.74
CA GLY A 72 9.47 7.81 8.77
C GLY A 72 10.01 7.95 10.19
N ILE A 73 11.19 8.57 10.33
CA ILE A 73 11.87 8.68 11.63
C ILE A 73 11.07 9.53 12.63
N THR A 74 10.36 10.55 12.15
CA THR A 74 9.69 11.55 12.99
C THR A 74 8.30 11.11 13.45
N ASN A 75 7.61 10.26 12.69
CA ASN A 75 6.24 9.81 12.99
C ASN A 75 6.18 8.36 13.52
N ARG A 76 7.28 7.61 13.48
CA ARG A 76 7.33 6.18 13.86
C ARG A 76 6.74 5.90 15.23
N GLU A 77 7.17 6.62 16.26
CA GLU A 77 6.76 6.31 17.63
C GLU A 77 5.26 6.54 17.82
N LEU A 78 4.75 7.67 17.32
CA LEU A 78 3.33 7.99 17.36
C LEU A 78 2.49 6.92 16.65
N LEU A 79 2.87 6.53 15.43
CA LEU A 79 2.16 5.50 14.65
C LEU A 79 2.23 4.13 15.35
N LEU A 80 3.39 3.74 15.86
CA LEU A 80 3.60 2.46 16.54
C LEU A 80 2.75 2.35 17.81
N GLN A 81 2.76 3.38 18.66
CA GLN A 81 1.93 3.41 19.87
C GLN A 81 0.45 3.41 19.53
N THR A 82 0.06 4.09 18.45
CA THR A 82 -1.33 4.12 17.99
C THR A 82 -1.79 2.75 17.48
N CYS A 83 -0.92 2.00 16.80
CA CYS A 83 -1.17 0.62 16.39
C CYS A 83 -1.29 -0.33 17.59
N ARG A 84 -0.38 -0.24 18.57
CA ARG A 84 -0.39 -1.09 19.78
C ARG A 84 -1.67 -0.98 20.61
N ARG A 85 -2.34 0.17 20.55
CA ARG A 85 -3.64 0.37 21.23
C ARG A 85 -4.81 -0.29 20.50
N ARG A 86 -4.66 -0.66 19.23
CA ARG A 86 -5.75 -1.10 18.34
C ARG A 86 -5.67 -2.56 17.94
N PHE A 87 -4.46 -3.06 17.75
CA PHE A 87 -4.21 -4.40 17.24
C PHE A 87 -3.59 -5.29 18.30
N LYS A 88 -3.94 -6.58 18.28
CA LYS A 88 -3.41 -7.57 19.24
C LYS A 88 -1.95 -7.92 18.99
N HIS A 89 -1.54 -7.93 17.71
CA HIS A 89 -0.17 -8.23 17.31
C HIS A 89 0.40 -7.04 16.56
N VAL A 90 1.51 -6.49 17.04
CA VAL A 90 2.17 -5.34 16.43
C VAL A 90 3.68 -5.55 16.41
N ASP A 91 4.24 -5.60 15.21
CA ASP A 91 5.68 -5.72 14.96
C ASP A 91 6.18 -4.51 14.16
N LEU A 92 7.50 -4.30 14.19
CA LEU A 92 8.16 -3.22 13.48
C LEU A 92 9.31 -3.79 12.64
N ASP A 93 9.19 -3.67 11.32
CA ASP A 93 10.24 -4.05 10.39
C ASP A 93 11.03 -2.82 9.95
N GLU A 94 12.36 -2.88 10.04
CA GLU A 94 13.21 -1.87 9.45
C GLU A 94 13.34 -2.08 7.93
N CYS A 95 13.06 -1.02 7.18
CA CYS A 95 13.05 -0.98 5.72
C CYS A 95 13.96 0.13 5.19
N ARG A 96 14.22 0.10 3.87
CA ARG A 96 14.94 1.17 3.15
C ARG A 96 13.98 1.96 2.26
N ALA A 97 14.02 3.28 2.38
CA ALA A 97 13.20 4.17 1.55
C ALA A 97 13.86 4.37 0.18
N GLY A 98 13.25 3.81 -0.86
CA GLY A 98 13.75 3.91 -2.23
C GLY A 98 15.08 3.17 -2.47
N TYR A 99 15.92 3.71 -3.36
CA TYR A 99 17.22 3.10 -3.74
C TYR A 99 18.40 3.59 -2.88
N ARG A 100 18.22 4.63 -2.05
CA ARG A 100 19.31 5.22 -1.26
C ARG A 100 19.42 4.52 0.08
N THR A 101 20.54 3.85 0.31
CA THR A 101 20.84 3.06 1.52
C THR A 101 20.79 3.86 2.83
N SER A 102 20.94 5.19 2.77
CA SER A 102 20.95 6.07 3.95
C SER A 102 19.58 6.45 4.47
N ARG A 103 18.49 6.24 3.71
CA ARG A 103 17.14 6.62 4.16
C ARG A 103 16.44 5.43 4.82
N ARG A 104 16.51 5.39 6.15
CA ARG A 104 15.78 4.43 6.98
C ARG A 104 14.30 4.78 6.99
N CYS A 105 13.46 3.76 6.87
CA CYS A 105 12.03 3.82 7.09
C CYS A 105 11.61 2.54 7.78
N TRP A 106 10.37 2.48 8.24
CA TRP A 106 9.85 1.31 8.92
C TRP A 106 8.51 0.92 8.31
N VAL A 107 8.19 -0.36 8.39
CA VAL A 107 6.84 -0.86 8.18
C VAL A 107 6.36 -1.39 9.52
N ILE A 108 5.37 -0.73 10.10
CA ILE A 108 4.65 -1.26 11.26
C ILE A 108 3.62 -2.24 10.72
N ARG A 109 3.66 -3.46 11.24
CA ARG A 109 2.80 -4.57 10.86
C ARG A 109 1.86 -4.88 11.98
N CYS A 110 0.57 -4.92 11.68
CA CYS A 110 -0.46 -5.15 12.67
C CYS A 110 -1.38 -6.28 12.23
N GLY A 111 -1.74 -7.16 13.17
CA GLY A 111 -2.66 -8.25 12.92
C GLY A 111 -3.66 -8.43 14.06
N GLN A 112 -4.91 -8.74 13.69
CA GLN A 112 -6.02 -8.80 14.64
C GLN A 112 -6.16 -10.16 15.34
N SER A 113 -5.96 -11.26 14.61
CA SER A 113 -6.06 -12.63 15.15
C SER A 113 -4.73 -13.37 15.22
N ALA A 114 -3.75 -12.96 14.41
CA ALA A 114 -2.40 -13.51 14.35
C ALA A 114 -1.42 -12.41 13.92
N PRO A 115 -0.11 -12.55 14.14
CA PRO A 115 0.89 -11.63 13.60
C PRO A 115 0.76 -11.49 12.09
N ALA A 116 0.83 -10.24 11.59
CA ALA A 116 0.75 -10.01 10.15
C ALA A 116 1.96 -10.63 9.43
N PRO A 117 1.77 -11.34 8.31
CA PRO A 117 2.84 -11.98 7.57
C PRO A 117 3.95 -11.00 7.17
N HIS A 118 5.19 -11.49 7.13
CA HIS A 118 6.36 -10.66 6.80
C HIS A 118 7.41 -11.41 5.96
N PRO A 119 8.22 -10.71 5.16
CA PRO A 119 9.31 -11.34 4.44
C PRO A 119 10.44 -11.75 5.41
N ASN A 120 10.89 -13.01 5.36
CA ASN A 120 12.08 -13.47 6.09
C ASN A 120 13.38 -13.00 5.41
N ARG A 121 13.55 -11.68 5.25
CA ARG A 121 14.72 -11.07 4.62
C ARG A 121 14.98 -9.69 5.20
N GLY A 122 16.11 -9.54 5.90
CA GLY A 122 16.55 -8.25 6.42
C GLY A 122 16.82 -7.22 5.31
N ASN A 123 16.70 -5.93 5.63
CA ASN A 123 17.08 -4.80 4.76
C ASN A 123 16.27 -4.67 3.46
N MET A 124 15.04 -5.18 3.41
CA MET A 124 14.17 -5.02 2.24
C MET A 124 13.76 -3.55 2.06
N GLY A 125 13.78 -3.06 0.82
CA GLY A 125 13.19 -1.76 0.50
C GLY A 125 11.67 -1.83 0.46
N THR A 126 10.96 -0.74 0.72
CA THR A 126 9.48 -0.70 0.77
C THR A 126 8.83 -1.23 -0.50
N ARG A 127 9.41 -0.98 -1.67
CA ARG A 127 8.95 -1.57 -2.94
C ARG A 127 9.04 -3.09 -3.00
N GLY A 128 10.07 -3.68 -2.40
CA GLY A 128 10.20 -5.12 -2.26
C GLY A 128 9.15 -5.67 -1.30
N TYR A 129 8.88 -4.92 -0.23
CA TYR A 129 7.85 -5.23 0.76
C TYR A 129 6.46 -5.26 0.14
N ILE A 130 6.09 -4.22 -0.61
CA ILE A 130 4.82 -4.14 -1.38
C ILE A 130 4.69 -5.33 -2.34
N ARG A 131 5.75 -5.65 -3.08
CA ARG A 131 5.77 -6.79 -3.99
C ARG A 131 5.52 -8.10 -3.25
N TRP A 132 6.11 -8.25 -2.07
CA TRP A 132 5.95 -9.44 -1.24
C TRP A 132 4.51 -9.57 -0.75
N ILE A 133 3.92 -8.49 -0.21
CA ILE A 133 2.51 -8.45 0.22
C ILE A 133 1.60 -8.89 -0.93
N CYS A 134 1.74 -8.28 -2.12
CA CYS A 134 0.88 -8.59 -3.25
C CYS A 134 1.01 -10.05 -3.75
N ARG A 135 2.14 -10.72 -3.49
CA ARG A 135 2.41 -12.08 -3.98
C ARG A 135 2.02 -13.16 -2.98
N GLN A 136 2.13 -12.90 -1.68
CA GLN A 136 2.11 -13.96 -0.65
C GLN A 136 0.90 -13.92 0.26
N GLU A 137 0.33 -12.74 0.45
CA GLU A 137 -0.73 -12.53 1.40
C GLU A 137 -2.07 -12.90 0.71
N ASP A 138 -2.88 -13.74 1.34
CA ASP A 138 -4.16 -14.19 0.81
C ASP A 138 -5.24 -13.13 1.05
N ILE A 139 -4.98 -11.97 0.48
CA ILE A 139 -5.81 -10.78 0.65
C ILE A 139 -6.81 -10.74 -0.49
N MET A 140 -8.10 -10.67 -0.14
CA MET A 140 -9.17 -10.40 -1.10
C MET A 140 -9.12 -8.97 -1.63
N ASN A 141 -8.90 -7.96 -0.76
CA ASN A 141 -8.79 -6.55 -1.13
C ASN A 141 -7.69 -5.85 -0.31
N ILE A 142 -6.78 -5.11 -0.98
CA ILE A 142 -5.85 -4.19 -0.32
C ILE A 142 -6.38 -2.77 -0.46
N VAL A 143 -6.62 -2.08 0.64
CA VAL A 143 -6.87 -0.63 0.61
C VAL A 143 -5.55 0.10 0.64
N HIS A 144 -5.29 0.95 -0.34
CA HIS A 144 -4.16 1.85 -0.36
C HIS A 144 -4.62 3.27 -0.01
N ILE A 145 -4.32 3.67 1.22
CA ILE A 145 -4.64 5.01 1.71
C ILE A 145 -3.62 5.98 1.12
N TYR A 146 -4.04 6.68 0.06
CA TYR A 146 -3.27 7.56 -0.83
C TYR A 146 -2.35 6.86 -1.83
N MET A 147 -2.84 6.70 -3.05
CA MET A 147 -2.01 6.33 -4.20
C MET A 147 -0.91 7.36 -4.41
N THR A 148 0.34 6.89 -4.41
CA THR A 148 1.53 7.72 -4.63
C THR A 148 1.97 7.63 -6.09
N ASP A 149 2.70 6.59 -6.46
CA ASP A 149 3.33 6.46 -7.77
C ASP A 149 2.78 5.30 -8.62
N GLY A 150 1.70 4.66 -8.15
CA GLY A 150 1.05 3.52 -8.78
C GLY A 150 1.78 2.19 -8.58
N TRP A 151 2.85 2.13 -7.78
CA TRP A 151 3.64 0.90 -7.65
C TRP A 151 2.90 -0.25 -6.96
N LEU A 152 2.13 0.05 -5.90
CA LEU A 152 1.33 -0.96 -5.20
C LEU A 152 0.23 -1.49 -6.10
N GLU A 153 -0.48 -0.59 -6.77
CA GLU A 153 -1.53 -0.88 -7.75
C GLU A 153 -1.00 -1.79 -8.87
N PHE A 154 0.19 -1.46 -9.39
CA PHE A 154 0.82 -2.27 -10.42
C PHE A 154 1.27 -3.66 -9.91
N GLN A 155 1.78 -3.76 -8.66
CA GLN A 155 2.05 -5.08 -8.09
C GLN A 155 0.75 -5.86 -7.83
N GLY A 156 -0.33 -5.19 -7.42
CA GLY A 156 -1.64 -5.80 -7.29
C GLY A 156 -2.13 -6.38 -8.61
N TYR A 157 -2.09 -5.59 -9.68
CA TYR A 157 -2.45 -6.03 -11.04
C TYR A 157 -1.68 -7.28 -11.48
N LYS A 158 -0.36 -7.28 -11.31
CA LYS A 158 0.49 -8.42 -11.67
C LYS A 158 0.20 -9.72 -10.92
N ASN A 159 -0.42 -9.63 -9.74
CA ASN A 159 -0.76 -10.78 -8.90
C ASN A 159 -2.28 -10.94 -8.79
N GLU A 160 -3.05 -10.32 -9.69
CA GLU A 160 -4.51 -10.43 -9.77
C GLU A 160 -5.23 -10.05 -8.45
N LYS A 161 -4.61 -9.15 -7.67
CA LYS A 161 -5.18 -8.63 -6.43
C LYS A 161 -6.03 -7.40 -6.71
N LYS A 162 -7.23 -7.34 -6.12
CA LYS A 162 -8.06 -6.13 -6.14
C LYS A 162 -7.49 -5.10 -5.16
N ILE A 163 -7.27 -3.90 -5.67
CA ILE A 163 -6.75 -2.76 -4.91
C ILE A 163 -7.81 -1.67 -4.87
N ILE A 164 -8.06 -1.08 -3.69
CA ILE A 164 -8.92 0.09 -3.53
C ILE A 164 -8.03 1.25 -3.13
N SER A 165 -7.82 2.22 -4.02
CA SER A 165 -6.86 3.30 -3.81
C SER A 165 -7.53 4.65 -3.73
N VAL A 166 -7.18 5.45 -2.71
CA VAL A 166 -7.59 6.85 -2.62
C VAL A 166 -6.65 7.69 -3.48
N LEU A 167 -7.16 8.43 -4.46
CA LEU A 167 -6.33 9.28 -5.30
C LEU A 167 -5.88 10.52 -4.53
N LYS A 168 -4.57 10.74 -4.44
CA LYS A 168 -4.05 12.03 -3.98
C LYS A 168 -4.23 13.06 -5.10
N SER A 169 -4.68 14.27 -4.74
CA SER A 169 -4.76 15.39 -5.68
C SER A 169 -3.41 15.63 -6.38
N GLY A 170 -3.42 15.79 -7.70
CA GLY A 170 -2.21 15.95 -8.52
C GLY A 170 -1.47 14.66 -8.89
N VAL A 171 -1.87 13.48 -8.38
CA VAL A 171 -1.29 12.21 -8.82
C VAL A 171 -1.91 11.76 -10.13
N SER A 172 -1.08 11.71 -11.18
CA SER A 172 -1.49 11.21 -12.49
C SER A 172 -1.59 9.69 -12.52
N GLN A 173 -2.76 9.19 -12.89
CA GLN A 173 -3.03 7.78 -13.16
C GLN A 173 -2.34 7.26 -14.43
N GLU A 174 -1.82 8.16 -15.27
CA GLU A 174 -1.20 7.78 -16.56
C GLU A 174 0.04 6.91 -16.36
N ARG A 175 0.78 7.11 -15.26
CA ARG A 175 1.91 6.24 -14.94
C ARG A 175 1.47 4.81 -14.66
N LEU A 176 0.39 4.60 -13.90
CA LEU A 176 -0.15 3.26 -13.64
C LEU A 176 -0.60 2.59 -14.93
N LYS A 177 -1.39 3.31 -15.75
CA LYS A 177 -1.84 2.81 -17.06
C LYS A 177 -0.66 2.40 -17.95
N LYS A 178 0.39 3.24 -18.01
CA LYS A 178 1.60 2.95 -18.78
C LYS A 178 2.31 1.70 -18.27
N MET A 179 2.48 1.56 -16.95
CA MET A 179 3.12 0.36 -16.36
C MET A 179 2.34 -0.92 -16.68
N ILE A 180 1.01 -0.88 -16.65
CA ILE A 180 0.14 -2.00 -17.02
C ILE A 180 0.29 -2.34 -18.50
N ALA A 181 0.14 -1.35 -19.39
CA ALA A 181 0.26 -1.57 -20.83
C ALA A 181 1.63 -2.14 -21.24
N GLU A 182 2.72 -1.64 -20.66
CA GLU A 182 4.07 -2.18 -20.89
C GLU A 182 4.23 -3.62 -20.38
N TYR A 183 3.57 -3.97 -19.28
CA TYR A 183 3.59 -5.34 -18.76
C TYR A 183 2.82 -6.30 -19.65
N ASP A 184 1.60 -5.93 -20.06
CA ASP A 184 0.74 -6.76 -20.92
C ASP A 184 1.39 -7.01 -22.28
N ALA A 185 1.99 -5.98 -22.88
CA ALA A 185 2.75 -6.12 -24.13
C ALA A 185 3.91 -7.12 -24.00
N LYS A 186 4.63 -7.09 -22.87
CA LYS A 186 5.71 -8.04 -22.58
C LYS A 186 5.20 -9.46 -22.34
N GLN A 187 4.05 -9.64 -21.68
CA GLN A 187 3.46 -10.96 -21.49
C GLN A 187 2.98 -11.56 -22.81
N ALA A 188 2.28 -10.77 -23.64
CA ALA A 188 1.84 -11.20 -24.97
C ALA A 188 3.02 -11.63 -25.86
N GLU A 189 4.14 -10.93 -25.80
CA GLU A 189 5.35 -11.31 -26.56
C GLU A 189 5.97 -12.61 -26.04
N ARG A 190 6.03 -12.80 -24.72
CA ARG A 190 6.52 -14.05 -24.10
C ARG A 190 5.63 -15.24 -24.48
N ASP A 191 4.31 -15.05 -24.48
CA ASP A 191 3.36 -16.10 -24.86
C ASP A 191 3.50 -16.47 -26.33
N LYS A 192 3.69 -15.48 -27.22
CA LYS A 192 3.98 -15.73 -28.65
C LYS A 192 5.28 -16.53 -28.81
N GLN A 193 6.35 -16.15 -28.11
CA GLN A 193 7.62 -16.86 -28.17
C GLN A 193 7.53 -18.29 -27.61
N SER A 194 6.79 -18.49 -26.51
CA SER A 194 6.54 -19.80 -25.92
C SER A 194 5.81 -20.73 -26.89
N ARG A 195 4.72 -20.23 -27.52
CA ARG A 195 3.96 -20.97 -28.53
C ARG A 195 4.76 -21.31 -29.79
N ARG A 196 5.70 -20.45 -30.19
CA ARG A 196 6.63 -20.73 -31.31
C ARG A 196 7.66 -21.81 -30.96
N LYS A 197 8.10 -21.88 -29.70
CA LYS A 197 9.07 -22.88 -29.21
C LYS A 197 8.43 -24.24 -28.91
N HIS A 198 7.15 -24.25 -28.52
CA HIS A 198 6.38 -25.46 -28.21
C HIS A 198 5.04 -25.41 -28.95
N PRO A 199 5.02 -25.60 -30.28
CA PRO A 199 3.77 -25.73 -31.01
C PRO A 199 3.01 -26.92 -30.42
N ARG A 200 1.76 -26.69 -29.97
CA ARG A 200 0.88 -27.81 -29.60
C ARG A 200 0.68 -28.64 -30.86
N ALA A 201 1.05 -29.92 -30.77
CA ALA A 201 0.84 -30.92 -31.81
C ALA A 201 -0.65 -31.07 -32.13
#